data_AF-A0A2E3C4G7-F1
#
_entry.id   AF-A0A2E3C4G7-F1
#
_cell.length_a   1.000
_cell.length_b   1.000
_cell.length_c   1.000
_cell.angle_alpha   90.00
_cell.angle_beta   90.00
_cell.angle_gamma   90.00
#
_symmetry.space_group_name_H-M   'P 1'
#
loop_
_entity.id
_entity.type
_entity.pdbx_description
1 polymer ?
#
loop_
_entity_poly.entity_id
_entity_poly.type
_entity_poly.pdbx_seq_one_letter_code
_entity_poly.pdbx_strand_id
1 'polypeptide(L)'
;MTPTVLVILAVFWGLISLAILKVLFAFFGRKVSFLYFFPLAIIVYFGIPALEDNMSRTLEAQNTVKLSEWEANQCVSPDVIRRSAFIVTNAQRRGHGTGFLLEGGIIGTNRHVYNAFGEDAVFIDSEGNAQTQTVAHVADPNNGPDLAFYRMTTEMKGMRALPIATEAPRVGEQLLIVGQNFRRERFYASVVDYRGYGDSMMDAPIGKLSPITIASMIPVGIYHRINTPDSLVDSGGMGTPVYAVHGDVFPGNSGTAVVNCAGEVVGVHYAGRGFIMFAFEHMGYAVALDALNAELDKIPAEEPAE
;
A
#
# COMPACT_ATOMS: atom_id res chain seq x y z
N MET A 1 6.59 -30.90 9.31
CA MET A 1 5.44 -30.08 9.74
C MET A 1 5.64 -28.70 9.12
N THR A 2 4.72 -28.20 8.30
CA THR A 2 4.94 -26.90 7.62
C THR A 2 4.88 -25.74 8.62
N PRO A 3 5.52 -24.59 8.34
CA PRO A 3 5.45 -23.41 9.21
C PRO A 3 4.00 -23.01 9.51
N THR A 4 3.11 -23.15 8.53
CA THR A 4 1.67 -22.92 8.66
C THR A 4 1.02 -23.84 9.70
N VAL A 5 1.38 -25.13 9.73
CA VAL A 5 0.84 -26.09 10.71
C VAL A 5 1.33 -25.80 12.12
N LEU A 6 2.61 -25.40 12.27
CA LEU A 6 3.16 -24.98 13.56
C LEU A 6 2.45 -23.76 14.13
N VAL A 7 2.09 -22.80 13.28
CA VAL A 7 1.36 -21.60 13.71
C VAL A 7 -0.12 -21.89 13.97
N ILE A 8 -0.77 -22.73 13.16
CA ILE A 8 -2.14 -23.18 13.44
C ILE A 8 -2.20 -23.85 14.82
N LEU A 9 -1.23 -24.71 15.13
CA LEU A 9 -1.11 -25.33 16.45
C LEU A 9 -0.85 -24.27 17.52
N ALA A 10 0.05 -23.30 17.29
CA ALA A 10 0.32 -22.24 18.26
C ALA A 10 -0.91 -21.35 18.55
N VAL A 11 -1.69 -20.97 17.53
CA VAL A 11 -2.92 -20.19 17.67
C VAL A 11 -4.01 -21.02 18.36
N PHE A 12 -4.19 -22.28 17.94
CA PHE A 12 -5.16 -23.19 18.54
C PHE A 12 -4.87 -23.42 20.04
N TRP A 13 -3.60 -23.68 20.39
CA TRP A 13 -3.16 -23.81 21.76
C TRP A 13 -3.23 -22.49 22.53
N GLY A 14 -3.00 -21.34 21.88
CA GLY A 14 -3.19 -20.01 22.46
C GLY A 14 -4.65 -19.73 22.84
N LEU A 15 -5.60 -20.08 21.98
CA LEU A 15 -7.04 -19.95 22.23
C LEU A 15 -7.54 -20.91 23.32
N ILE A 16 -7.08 -22.16 23.31
CA ILE A 16 -7.34 -23.12 24.39
C ILE A 16 -6.78 -22.59 25.71
N SER A 17 -5.57 -22.03 25.68
CA SER A 17 -4.94 -21.44 26.87
C SER A 17 -5.74 -20.26 27.41
N LEU A 18 -6.35 -19.43 26.56
CA LEU A 18 -7.24 -18.33 26.95
C LEU A 18 -8.55 -18.81 27.59
N ALA A 19 -9.18 -19.86 27.04
CA ALA A 19 -10.36 -20.47 27.62
C ALA A 19 -10.05 -21.08 29.01
N ILE A 20 -8.91 -21.76 29.12
CA ILE A 20 -8.40 -22.31 30.38
C ILE A 20 -8.07 -21.18 31.37
N LEU A 21 -7.45 -20.09 30.93
CA LEU A 21 -7.14 -18.90 31.76
C LEU A 21 -8.41 -18.29 32.37
N LYS A 22 -9.49 -18.18 31.59
CA LYS A 22 -10.77 -17.62 32.06
C LYS A 22 -11.38 -18.48 33.17
N VAL A 23 -11.29 -19.82 33.02
CA VAL A 23 -11.73 -20.77 34.05
C VAL A 23 -10.82 -20.71 35.27
N LEU A 24 -9.50 -20.74 35.08
CA LEU A 24 -8.55 -20.69 36.20
C LEU A 24 -8.56 -19.36 36.96
N PHE A 25 -8.82 -18.24 36.29
CA PHE A 25 -8.98 -16.92 36.92
C PHE A 25 -10.21 -16.88 37.82
N ALA A 26 -11.30 -17.54 37.41
CA ALA A 26 -12.50 -17.68 38.21
C ALA A 26 -12.29 -18.54 39.47
N PHE A 27 -11.31 -19.47 39.47
CA PHE A 27 -11.07 -20.40 40.57
C PHE A 27 -9.86 -20.09 41.47
N PHE A 28 -8.79 -19.45 40.96
CA PHE A 28 -7.49 -19.37 41.67
C PHE A 28 -6.92 -17.96 41.89
N GLY A 29 -7.61 -16.92 41.41
CA GLY A 29 -7.22 -15.51 41.65
C GLY A 29 -5.90 -15.06 40.99
N ARG A 30 -5.49 -13.83 41.32
CA ARG A 30 -4.49 -12.99 40.59
C ARG A 30 -3.07 -13.57 40.45
N LYS A 31 -2.66 -14.57 41.25
CA LYS A 31 -1.30 -15.12 41.23
C LYS A 31 -1.05 -16.14 40.10
N VAL A 32 -2.10 -16.76 39.57
CA VAL A 32 -2.00 -17.75 38.47
C VAL A 32 -1.93 -17.07 37.09
N SER A 33 -2.42 -15.84 36.98
CA SER A 33 -2.46 -15.05 35.73
C SER A 33 -1.10 -14.81 35.07
N PHE A 34 -0.01 -14.76 35.85
CA PHE A 34 1.32 -14.38 35.34
C PHE A 34 2.00 -15.50 34.52
N LEU A 35 1.76 -16.78 34.89
CA LEU A 35 2.36 -17.93 34.21
C LEU A 35 1.75 -18.22 32.82
N TYR A 36 0.52 -17.77 32.57
CA TYR A 36 -0.17 -18.00 31.29
C TYR A 36 -0.22 -16.77 30.39
N PHE A 37 0.07 -15.58 30.92
CA PHE A 37 0.26 -14.37 30.10
C PHE A 37 1.53 -14.45 29.25
N PHE A 38 2.60 -15.05 29.79
CA PHE A 38 3.91 -15.15 29.13
C PHE A 38 3.88 -15.98 27.82
N PRO A 39 3.28 -17.19 27.78
CA PRO A 39 3.18 -17.96 26.55
C PRO A 39 2.36 -17.26 25.46
N LEU A 40 1.25 -16.60 25.85
CA LEU A 40 0.42 -15.83 24.92
C LEU A 40 1.19 -14.62 24.38
N ALA A 41 1.91 -13.89 25.24
CA ALA A 41 2.76 -12.79 24.84
C ALA A 41 3.91 -13.24 23.92
N ILE A 42 4.51 -14.41 24.16
CA ILE A 42 5.53 -15.01 23.30
C ILE A 42 4.93 -15.36 21.93
N ILE A 43 3.76 -15.99 21.87
CA ILE A 43 3.09 -16.33 20.60
C ILE A 43 2.73 -15.06 19.81
N VAL A 44 2.23 -14.03 20.47
CA VAL A 44 1.92 -12.75 19.81
C VAL A 44 3.20 -12.06 19.33
N TYR A 45 4.22 -11.97 20.18
CA TYR A 45 5.42 -11.18 19.89
C TYR A 45 6.40 -11.86 18.93
N PHE A 46 6.46 -13.20 18.91
CA PHE A 46 7.34 -13.95 18.00
C PHE A 46 6.59 -14.64 16.86
N GLY A 47 5.34 -15.07 17.08
CA GLY A 47 4.54 -15.76 16.07
C GLY A 47 4.01 -14.82 14.99
N ILE A 48 3.57 -13.60 15.34
CA ILE A 48 3.09 -12.62 14.34
C ILE A 48 4.22 -12.20 13.40
N PRO A 49 5.43 -11.80 13.87
CA PRO A 49 6.51 -11.47 12.96
C PRO A 49 6.93 -12.63 12.04
N ALA A 50 6.95 -13.87 12.56
CA ALA A 50 7.27 -15.04 11.75
C ALA A 50 6.21 -15.30 10.66
N LEU A 51 4.93 -15.08 10.98
CA LEU A 51 3.84 -15.14 9.99
C LEU A 51 3.99 -14.05 8.94
N GLU A 52 4.25 -12.82 9.36
CA GLU A 52 4.43 -11.69 8.45
C GLU A 52 5.62 -11.89 7.51
N ASP A 53 6.74 -12.44 8.00
CA ASP A 53 7.90 -12.78 7.17
C ASP A 53 7.54 -13.88 6.16
N ASN A 54 6.88 -14.96 6.61
CA ASN A 54 6.45 -16.03 5.72
C ASN A 54 5.45 -15.54 4.65
N MET A 55 4.47 -14.72 5.05
CA MET A 55 3.54 -14.07 4.13
C MET A 55 4.28 -13.18 3.13
N SER A 56 5.21 -12.35 3.62
CA SER A 56 6.02 -11.45 2.80
C SER A 56 6.82 -12.21 1.74
N ARG A 57 7.48 -13.32 2.10
CA ARG A 57 8.21 -14.17 1.14
C ARG A 57 7.28 -14.84 0.12
N THR A 58 6.08 -15.23 0.56
CA THR A 58 5.08 -15.82 -0.34
C THR A 58 4.62 -14.80 -1.39
N LEU A 59 4.36 -13.56 -0.98
CA LEU A 59 3.99 -12.46 -1.89
C LEU A 59 5.11 -12.16 -2.90
N GLU A 60 6.36 -12.10 -2.43
CA GLU A 60 7.52 -11.87 -3.29
C GLU A 60 7.71 -12.99 -4.33
N ALA A 61 7.55 -14.25 -3.92
CA ALA A 61 7.62 -15.39 -4.82
C ALA A 61 6.49 -15.37 -5.85
N GLN A 62 5.26 -15.04 -5.44
CA GLN A 62 4.13 -14.86 -6.35
C GLN A 62 4.37 -13.71 -7.34
N ASN A 63 4.92 -12.59 -6.86
CA ASN A 63 5.22 -11.44 -7.70
C ASN A 63 6.29 -11.75 -8.74
N THR A 64 7.32 -12.52 -8.39
CA THR A 64 8.35 -12.99 -9.36
C THR A 64 7.73 -13.74 -10.54
N VAL A 65 6.76 -14.61 -10.26
CA VAL A 65 6.03 -15.34 -11.31
C VAL A 65 5.21 -14.38 -12.18
N LYS A 66 4.45 -13.47 -11.55
CA LYS A 66 3.64 -12.49 -12.28
C LYS A 66 4.47 -11.52 -13.11
N LEU A 67 5.65 -11.10 -12.63
CA LEU A 67 6.58 -10.29 -13.42
C LEU A 67 7.07 -11.04 -14.65
N SER A 68 7.35 -12.34 -14.53
CA SER A 68 7.72 -13.17 -15.68
C SER A 68 6.57 -13.28 -16.69
N GLU A 69 5.33 -13.42 -16.23
CA GLU A 69 4.14 -13.41 -17.08
C GLU A 69 3.92 -12.05 -17.76
N TRP A 70 4.10 -10.96 -17.01
CA TRP A 70 4.01 -9.59 -17.50
C TRP A 70 4.99 -9.33 -18.66
N GLU A 71 6.25 -9.74 -18.49
CA GLU A 71 7.27 -9.67 -19.53
C GLU A 71 6.95 -10.57 -20.72
N ALA A 72 6.48 -11.80 -20.48
CA ALA A 72 6.08 -12.73 -21.54
C ALA A 72 4.90 -12.22 -22.37
N ASN A 73 3.99 -11.46 -21.75
CA ASN A 73 2.88 -10.78 -22.41
C ASN A 73 3.30 -9.50 -23.16
N GLN A 74 4.60 -9.19 -23.20
CA GLN A 74 5.17 -8.01 -23.86
C GLN A 74 4.60 -6.69 -23.31
N CYS A 75 4.23 -6.67 -22.03
CA CYS A 75 3.83 -5.45 -21.36
C CYS A 75 5.02 -4.50 -21.13
N VAL A 76 4.72 -3.25 -20.79
CA VAL A 76 5.71 -2.21 -20.51
C VAL A 76 6.75 -2.70 -19.50
N SER A 77 8.03 -2.47 -19.77
CA SER A 77 9.10 -2.86 -18.85
C SER A 77 8.99 -2.06 -17.54
N PRO A 78 9.19 -2.69 -16.37
CA PRO A 78 9.25 -1.98 -15.09
C PRO A 78 10.27 -0.84 -15.05
N ASP A 79 11.37 -0.93 -15.80
CA ASP A 79 12.36 0.14 -15.90
C ASP A 79 11.83 1.42 -16.57
N VAL A 80 10.85 1.29 -17.47
CA VAL A 80 10.20 2.45 -18.08
C VAL A 80 9.39 3.20 -17.01
N ILE A 81 8.65 2.46 -16.19
CA ILE A 81 7.84 3.03 -15.09
C ILE A 81 8.74 3.54 -13.97
N ARG A 82 9.85 2.86 -13.67
CA ARG A 82 10.83 3.32 -12.68
C ARG A 82 11.36 4.74 -12.98
N ARG A 83 11.56 5.08 -14.24
CA ARG A 83 12.00 6.43 -14.67
C ARG A 83 10.94 7.52 -14.53
N SER A 84 9.70 7.18 -14.20
CA SER A 84 8.66 8.15 -13.82
C SER A 84 8.51 8.28 -12.32
N ALA A 85 9.00 7.32 -11.54
CA ALA A 85 8.74 7.22 -10.12
C ALA A 85 9.72 8.05 -9.28
N PHE A 86 9.24 8.54 -8.14
CA PHE A 86 10.02 9.26 -7.14
C PHE A 86 9.80 8.66 -5.76
N ILE A 87 10.86 8.63 -4.96
CA ILE A 87 10.72 8.50 -3.51
C ILE A 87 10.47 9.88 -2.92
N VAL A 88 9.35 10.04 -2.22
CA VAL A 88 8.98 11.30 -1.57
C VAL A 88 9.41 11.24 -0.12
N THR A 89 10.21 12.20 0.33
CA THR A 89 10.71 12.26 1.71
C THR A 89 10.93 13.70 2.17
N ASN A 90 11.46 13.91 3.37
CA ASN A 90 11.91 15.21 3.85
C ASN A 90 13.11 15.01 4.79
N ALA A 91 14.08 15.93 4.76
CA ALA A 91 15.30 15.89 5.58
C ALA A 91 15.05 15.74 7.10
N GLN A 92 13.90 16.18 7.60
CA GLN A 92 13.57 16.22 9.03
C GLN A 92 12.75 15.00 9.50
N ARG A 93 12.10 14.25 8.59
CA ARG A 93 11.18 13.16 8.93
C ARG A 93 11.67 11.82 8.40
N ARG A 94 11.67 10.80 9.28
CA ARG A 94 11.87 9.40 8.89
C ARG A 94 10.57 8.86 8.30
N GLY A 95 10.27 9.23 7.06
CA GLY A 95 9.12 8.74 6.31
C GLY A 95 9.42 8.77 4.83
N HIS A 96 8.83 7.83 4.09
CA HIS A 96 8.88 7.85 2.63
C HIS A 96 7.48 7.54 2.08
N GLY A 97 7.09 8.26 1.02
CA GLY A 97 6.01 7.88 0.12
C GLY A 97 6.57 7.68 -1.29
N THR A 98 5.67 7.48 -2.24
CA THR A 98 5.98 7.44 -3.66
C THR A 98 5.24 8.56 -4.39
N GLY A 99 5.82 9.06 -5.48
CA GLY A 99 5.13 9.90 -6.45
C GLY A 99 5.51 9.47 -7.86
N PHE A 100 4.84 10.02 -8.87
CA PHE A 100 5.13 9.69 -10.27
C PHE A 100 4.90 10.88 -11.20
N LEU A 101 5.70 10.96 -12.26
CA LEU A 101 5.62 11.98 -13.30
C LEU A 101 4.57 11.63 -14.36
N LEU A 102 3.64 12.56 -14.59
CA LEU A 102 2.66 12.56 -15.67
C LEU A 102 3.11 13.49 -16.81
N GLU A 103 2.50 13.31 -17.98
CA GLU A 103 2.64 14.26 -19.09
C GLU A 103 2.25 15.68 -18.65
N GLY A 104 2.93 16.69 -19.19
CA GLY A 104 2.76 18.09 -18.77
C GLY A 104 3.52 18.47 -17.49
N GLY A 105 4.43 17.62 -17.00
CA GLY A 105 5.32 17.95 -15.87
C GLY A 105 4.63 17.91 -14.51
N ILE A 106 3.46 17.26 -14.41
CA ILE A 106 2.74 17.09 -13.16
C ILE A 106 3.27 15.86 -12.43
N ILE A 107 3.47 15.98 -11.12
CA ILE A 107 3.81 14.86 -10.25
C ILE A 107 2.57 14.50 -9.43
N GLY A 108 2.07 13.27 -9.58
CA GLY A 108 1.00 12.73 -8.75
C GLY A 108 1.54 12.02 -7.51
N THR A 109 0.85 12.16 -6.37
CA THR A 109 1.05 11.37 -5.15
C THR A 109 -0.25 11.33 -4.34
N ASN A 110 -0.22 10.74 -3.14
CA ASN A 110 -1.37 10.80 -2.23
C ASN A 110 -1.40 12.08 -1.40
N ARG A 111 -2.61 12.49 -1.00
CA ARG A 111 -2.80 13.60 -0.07
C ARG A 111 -2.18 13.30 1.29
N HIS A 112 -2.27 12.07 1.81
CA HIS A 112 -1.61 11.77 3.08
C HIS A 112 -0.07 11.84 3.01
N VAL A 113 0.52 11.58 1.83
CA VAL A 113 1.96 11.79 1.58
C VAL A 113 2.27 13.28 1.59
N TYR A 114 1.44 14.09 0.92
CA TYR A 114 1.51 15.55 1.03
C TYR A 114 1.35 16.03 2.48
N ASN A 115 0.37 15.57 3.24
CA ASN A 115 0.17 15.97 4.64
C ASN A 115 1.39 15.61 5.52
N ALA A 116 2.15 14.59 5.14
CA ALA A 116 3.35 14.17 5.87
C ALA A 116 4.58 15.06 5.58
N PHE A 117 4.72 15.59 4.37
CA PHE A 117 5.96 16.27 3.92
C PHE A 117 5.77 17.72 3.44
N GLY A 118 4.57 18.08 2.99
CA GLY A 118 4.15 19.42 2.59
C GLY A 118 4.88 19.94 1.35
N GLU A 119 5.07 21.25 1.33
CA GLU A 119 5.84 21.96 0.30
C GLU A 119 7.33 21.59 0.35
N ASP A 120 7.85 21.25 1.54
CA ASP A 120 9.24 20.85 1.78
C ASP A 120 9.54 19.39 1.37
N ALA A 121 8.63 18.74 0.64
CA ALA A 121 8.87 17.41 0.11
C ALA A 121 10.11 17.40 -0.79
N VAL A 122 10.91 16.35 -0.70
CA VAL A 122 12.04 16.07 -1.58
C VAL A 122 11.67 14.86 -2.43
N PHE A 123 11.65 15.06 -3.75
CA PHE A 123 11.38 14.01 -4.73
C PHE A 123 12.71 13.46 -5.23
N ILE A 124 13.03 12.22 -4.84
CA ILE A 124 14.27 11.55 -5.25
C ILE A 124 13.94 10.62 -6.41
N ASP A 125 14.54 10.87 -7.58
CA ASP A 125 14.33 10.04 -8.77
C ASP A 125 15.04 8.68 -8.69
N SER A 126 14.86 7.86 -9.72
CA SER A 126 15.46 6.53 -9.81
C SER A 126 16.99 6.50 -9.92
N GLU A 127 17.62 7.63 -10.22
CA GLU A 127 19.08 7.80 -10.26
C GLU A 127 19.64 8.35 -8.93
N GLY A 128 18.75 8.73 -8.00
CA GLY A 128 19.11 9.28 -6.70
C GLY A 128 19.22 10.80 -6.67
N ASN A 129 18.82 11.50 -7.74
CA ASN A 129 18.85 12.97 -7.76
C ASN A 129 17.58 13.54 -7.12
N ALA A 130 17.77 14.60 -6.33
CA ALA A 130 16.66 15.38 -5.80
C ALA A 130 16.10 16.32 -6.88
N GLN A 131 14.78 16.32 -7.03
CA GLN A 131 14.05 17.16 -7.95
C GLN A 131 13.36 18.30 -7.20
N THR A 132 13.16 19.42 -7.89
CA THR A 132 12.43 20.58 -7.35
C THR A 132 11.06 20.69 -7.98
N GLN A 133 10.12 21.18 -7.20
CA GLN A 133 8.71 21.16 -7.51
C GLN A 133 7.97 22.24 -6.72
N THR A 134 6.79 22.60 -7.18
CA THR A 134 5.84 23.44 -6.45
C THR A 134 4.52 22.70 -6.31
N VAL A 135 3.72 23.03 -5.29
CA VAL A 135 2.39 22.44 -5.14
C VAL A 135 1.49 22.97 -6.25
N ALA A 136 0.81 22.07 -6.95
CA ALA A 136 -0.09 22.41 -8.05
C ALA A 136 -1.57 22.33 -7.61
N HIS A 137 -1.93 21.27 -6.88
CA HIS A 137 -3.29 21.06 -6.39
C HIS A 137 -3.30 20.02 -5.26
N VAL A 138 -4.24 20.13 -4.32
CA VAL A 138 -4.49 19.13 -3.28
C VAL A 138 -5.99 18.90 -3.19
N ALA A 139 -6.42 17.64 -3.31
CA ALA A 139 -7.85 17.30 -3.27
C ALA A 139 -8.47 17.60 -1.89
N ASP A 140 -9.78 17.86 -1.85
CA ASP A 140 -10.51 18.22 -0.63
C ASP A 140 -10.36 17.14 0.48
N PRO A 141 -9.86 17.50 1.68
CA PRO A 141 -9.60 16.53 2.75
C PRO A 141 -10.85 15.86 3.34
N ASN A 142 -12.05 16.41 3.11
CA ASN A 142 -13.29 15.91 3.71
C ASN A 142 -14.05 14.96 2.79
N ASN A 143 -14.00 15.18 1.48
CA ASN A 143 -14.81 14.43 0.51
C ASN A 143 -14.08 14.10 -0.81
N GLY A 144 -12.85 14.58 -0.99
CA GLY A 144 -12.05 14.33 -2.19
C GLY A 144 -11.20 13.08 -2.05
N PRO A 145 -10.75 12.50 -3.18
CA PRO A 145 -9.90 11.32 -3.17
C PRO A 145 -8.55 11.63 -2.52
N ASP A 146 -7.81 10.61 -2.09
CA ASP A 146 -6.51 10.76 -1.45
C ASP A 146 -5.42 11.10 -2.48
N LEU A 147 -5.48 12.30 -3.05
CA LEU A 147 -4.61 12.79 -4.12
C LEU A 147 -4.04 14.18 -3.83
N ALA A 148 -2.77 14.35 -4.17
CA ALA A 148 -2.09 15.63 -4.23
C ALA A 148 -1.18 15.67 -5.46
N PHE A 149 -0.99 16.88 -5.99
CA PHE A 149 -0.24 17.12 -7.21
C PHE A 149 0.78 18.22 -7.01
N TYR A 150 1.96 17.99 -7.53
CA TYR A 150 3.02 18.97 -7.65
C TYR A 150 3.31 19.24 -9.12
N ARG A 151 4.01 20.33 -9.41
CA ARG A 151 4.54 20.64 -10.74
C ARG A 151 6.06 20.61 -10.68
N MET A 152 6.67 19.86 -11.59
CA MET A 152 8.11 19.79 -11.74
C MET A 152 8.65 21.16 -12.20
N THR A 153 9.70 21.65 -11.56
CA THR A 153 10.39 22.89 -11.97
C THR A 153 11.81 22.63 -12.49
N THR A 154 12.33 21.42 -12.33
CA THR A 154 13.58 20.96 -12.94
C THR A 154 13.38 20.41 -14.36
N GLU A 155 14.48 20.39 -15.11
CA GLU A 155 14.51 19.77 -16.44
C GLU A 155 14.31 18.24 -16.31
N MET A 156 13.42 17.67 -17.12
CA MET A 156 13.04 16.25 -17.10
C MET A 156 14.10 15.31 -17.71
N LYS A 157 15.40 15.57 -17.50
CA LYS A 157 16.48 14.74 -18.05
C LYS A 157 16.43 13.32 -17.47
N GLY A 158 16.45 12.31 -18.34
CA GLY A 158 16.46 10.90 -17.93
C GLY A 158 15.11 10.38 -17.38
N MET A 159 14.15 11.28 -17.13
CA MET A 159 12.82 10.94 -16.64
C MET A 159 11.88 10.55 -17.79
N ARG A 160 10.86 9.77 -17.46
CA ARG A 160 9.79 9.37 -18.38
C ARG A 160 8.47 9.81 -17.78
N ALA A 161 7.77 10.74 -18.44
CA ALA A 161 6.38 11.04 -18.09
C ALA A 161 5.47 9.87 -18.51
N LEU A 162 4.49 9.54 -17.67
CA LEU A 162 3.49 8.53 -17.98
C LEU A 162 2.24 9.17 -18.60
N PRO A 163 1.71 8.57 -19.69
CA PRO A 163 0.38 8.93 -20.19
C PRO A 163 -0.71 8.42 -19.24
N ILE A 164 -1.89 9.01 -19.31
CA ILE A 164 -3.06 8.57 -18.57
C ILE A 164 -3.91 7.67 -19.48
N ALA A 165 -4.43 6.58 -18.92
CA ALA A 165 -5.28 5.67 -19.65
C ALA A 165 -6.62 6.34 -20.00
N THR A 166 -7.19 5.95 -21.13
CA THR A 166 -8.53 6.41 -21.55
C THR A 166 -9.65 5.50 -21.06
N GLU A 167 -9.32 4.28 -20.66
CA GLU A 167 -10.27 3.26 -20.22
C GLU A 167 -9.88 2.69 -18.84
N ALA A 168 -10.89 2.38 -18.04
CA ALA A 168 -10.72 1.70 -16.77
C ALA A 168 -10.27 0.23 -16.97
N PRO A 169 -9.49 -0.35 -16.04
CA PRO A 169 -9.05 -1.73 -16.13
C PRO A 169 -10.23 -2.70 -15.99
N ARG A 170 -10.09 -3.92 -16.53
CA ARG A 170 -11.10 -4.98 -16.43
C ARG A 170 -10.74 -5.99 -15.34
N VAL A 171 -11.75 -6.43 -14.58
CA VAL A 171 -11.55 -7.41 -13.49
C VAL A 171 -10.77 -8.62 -13.99
N GLY A 172 -9.70 -8.98 -13.27
CA GLY A 172 -8.78 -10.05 -13.64
C GLY A 172 -7.57 -9.61 -14.47
N GLU A 173 -7.53 -8.37 -14.96
CA GLU A 173 -6.33 -7.81 -15.58
C GLU A 173 -5.20 -7.66 -14.55
N GLN A 174 -3.98 -7.92 -14.99
CA GLN A 174 -2.77 -7.56 -14.25
C GLN A 174 -2.47 -6.08 -14.46
N LEU A 175 -2.04 -5.43 -13.39
CA LEU A 175 -1.57 -4.04 -13.37
C LEU A 175 -0.17 -4.02 -12.74
N LEU A 176 0.61 -3.00 -13.06
CA LEU A 176 1.96 -2.83 -12.52
C LEU A 176 2.01 -1.58 -11.63
N ILE A 177 2.70 -1.70 -10.51
CA ILE A 177 3.15 -0.57 -9.70
C ILE A 177 4.68 -0.63 -9.57
N VAL A 178 5.35 0.52 -9.62
CA VAL A 178 6.80 0.61 -9.39
C VAL A 178 7.08 1.78 -8.45
N GLY A 179 7.51 1.47 -7.23
CA GLY A 179 7.60 2.48 -6.18
C GLY A 179 8.35 2.01 -4.94
N GLN A 180 8.23 2.76 -3.84
CA GLN A 180 8.79 2.30 -2.59
C GLN A 180 7.96 1.15 -2.02
N ASN A 181 8.61 0.06 -1.64
CA ASN A 181 7.98 -1.00 -0.86
C ASN A 181 8.90 -1.26 0.32
N PHE A 182 8.51 -0.89 1.55
CA PHE A 182 9.41 -0.92 2.71
C PHE A 182 9.94 -2.31 3.10
N ARG A 183 9.45 -3.38 2.45
CA ARG A 183 9.97 -4.75 2.63
C ARG A 183 10.83 -5.23 1.46
N ARG A 184 11.10 -4.37 0.48
CA ARG A 184 11.80 -4.68 -0.76
C ARG A 184 12.84 -3.60 -1.06
N GLU A 185 13.51 -3.75 -2.19
CA GLU A 185 14.37 -2.71 -2.74
C GLU A 185 13.60 -1.44 -3.13
N ARG A 186 14.32 -0.33 -3.32
CA ARG A 186 13.71 0.92 -3.80
C ARG A 186 13.23 0.75 -5.24
N PHE A 187 12.11 1.38 -5.57
CA PHE A 187 11.50 1.25 -6.89
C PHE A 187 11.18 -0.20 -7.26
N TYR A 188 10.68 -0.96 -6.28
CA TYR A 188 10.27 -2.34 -6.46
C TYR A 188 9.09 -2.43 -7.41
N ALA A 189 9.20 -3.31 -8.40
CA ALA A 189 8.14 -3.61 -9.33
C ALA A 189 7.21 -4.69 -8.76
N SER A 190 5.92 -4.39 -8.68
CA SER A 190 4.89 -5.32 -8.20
C SER A 190 3.74 -5.41 -9.19
N VAL A 191 3.49 -6.63 -9.67
CA VAL A 191 2.35 -6.94 -10.53
C VAL A 191 1.18 -7.36 -9.64
N VAL A 192 0.10 -6.61 -9.73
CA VAL A 192 -1.10 -6.77 -8.92
C VAL A 192 -2.29 -7.17 -9.78
N ASP A 193 -3.15 -8.06 -9.29
CA ASP A 193 -4.39 -8.42 -9.99
C ASP A 193 -5.47 -7.41 -9.63
N TYR A 194 -6.12 -6.84 -10.63
CA TYR A 194 -7.29 -6.01 -10.41
C TYR A 194 -8.50 -6.87 -10.03
N ARG A 195 -9.06 -6.63 -8.84
CA ARG A 195 -10.18 -7.39 -8.27
C ARG A 195 -11.54 -6.73 -8.47
N GLY A 196 -11.55 -5.44 -8.78
CA GLY A 196 -12.75 -4.71 -9.15
C GLY A 196 -12.86 -3.35 -8.47
N TYR A 197 -13.99 -2.71 -8.75
CA TYR A 197 -14.30 -1.34 -8.38
C TYR A 197 -15.26 -1.31 -7.17
N GLY A 198 -15.15 -0.29 -6.34
CA GLY A 198 -16.17 0.08 -5.36
C GLY A 198 -16.30 1.59 -5.27
N ASP A 199 -17.53 2.08 -5.02
CA ASP A 199 -17.80 3.50 -4.81
C ASP A 199 -17.15 4.05 -3.53
N SER A 200 -16.71 3.16 -2.65
CA SER A 200 -15.91 3.45 -1.45
C SER A 200 -14.99 2.28 -1.13
N MET A 201 -14.05 2.47 -0.21
CA MET A 201 -13.21 1.37 0.29
C MET A 201 -14.02 0.26 0.97
N MET A 202 -15.21 0.59 1.49
CA MET A 202 -16.10 -0.38 2.15
C MET A 202 -16.90 -1.23 1.14
N ASP A 203 -17.16 -0.69 -0.05
CA ASP A 203 -17.90 -1.36 -1.13
C ASP A 203 -16.98 -2.14 -2.07
N ALA A 204 -15.68 -1.85 -2.04
CA ALA A 204 -14.70 -2.48 -2.91
C ALA A 204 -14.56 -3.99 -2.64
N PRO A 205 -14.19 -4.81 -3.65
CA PRO A 205 -13.95 -6.23 -3.46
C PRO A 205 -12.82 -6.51 -2.46
N ILE A 206 -13.18 -6.81 -1.22
CA ILE A 206 -12.19 -7.02 -0.16
C ILE A 206 -11.62 -8.46 -0.16
N GLY A 207 -12.23 -9.42 -0.84
CA GLY A 207 -11.82 -10.84 -0.79
C GLY A 207 -12.06 -11.50 0.58
N LYS A 208 -11.98 -12.85 0.62
CA LYS A 208 -12.29 -13.62 1.83
C LYS A 208 -11.12 -13.61 2.83
N LEU A 209 -11.43 -13.42 4.11
CA LEU A 209 -10.52 -13.69 5.21
C LEU A 209 -10.65 -15.15 5.67
N SER A 210 -9.52 -15.73 6.07
CA SER A 210 -9.50 -17.03 6.71
C SER A 210 -10.14 -16.97 8.10
N PRO A 211 -10.74 -18.07 8.57
CA PRO A 211 -11.23 -18.16 9.95
C PRO A 211 -10.15 -17.87 11.00
N ILE A 212 -8.89 -18.18 10.68
CA ILE A 212 -7.76 -17.95 11.58
C ILE A 212 -7.49 -16.46 11.70
N THR A 213 -7.46 -15.73 10.57
CA THR A 213 -7.29 -14.26 10.56
C THR A 213 -8.41 -13.57 11.32
N ILE A 214 -9.65 -14.02 11.16
CA ILE A 214 -10.79 -13.50 11.93
C ILE A 214 -10.58 -13.75 13.44
N ALA A 215 -10.18 -14.96 13.82
CA ALA A 215 -9.93 -15.30 15.22
C ALA A 215 -8.74 -14.55 15.84
N SER A 216 -7.80 -14.07 15.02
CA SER A 216 -6.59 -13.37 15.46
C SER A 216 -6.70 -11.83 15.39
N MET A 217 -7.82 -11.26 14.91
CA MET A 217 -7.94 -9.81 14.72
C MET A 217 -7.69 -9.00 16.01
N ILE A 218 -8.19 -9.47 17.16
CA ILE A 218 -7.98 -8.79 18.45
C ILE A 218 -6.49 -8.79 18.85
N PRO A 219 -5.80 -9.94 18.98
CA PRO A 219 -4.39 -9.95 19.36
C PRO A 219 -3.48 -9.26 18.34
N VAL A 220 -3.71 -9.45 17.04
CA VAL A 220 -2.96 -8.78 15.96
C VAL A 220 -3.23 -7.27 15.98
N GLY A 221 -4.48 -6.85 16.20
CA GLY A 221 -4.85 -5.45 16.38
C GLY A 221 -4.17 -4.78 17.57
N ILE A 222 -4.05 -5.48 18.69
CA ILE A 222 -3.28 -5.00 19.85
C ILE A 222 -1.79 -4.88 19.50
N TYR A 223 -1.21 -5.87 18.82
CA TYR A 223 0.17 -5.84 18.38
C TYR A 223 0.45 -4.62 17.48
N HIS A 224 -0.37 -4.40 16.44
CA HIS A 224 -0.20 -3.25 15.56
C HIS A 224 -0.47 -1.93 16.28
N ARG A 225 -1.46 -1.82 17.17
CA ARG A 225 -1.69 -0.56 17.91
C ARG A 225 -0.49 -0.15 18.77
N ILE A 226 0.27 -1.12 19.29
CA ILE A 226 1.47 -0.86 20.09
C ILE A 226 2.66 -0.46 19.18
N ASN A 227 2.80 -1.09 18.02
CA ASN A 227 3.99 -0.95 17.17
C ASN A 227 3.83 0.03 16.00
N THR A 228 2.60 0.32 15.58
CA THR A 228 2.22 1.19 14.46
C THR A 228 1.01 2.03 14.87
N PRO A 229 1.20 3.08 15.69
CA PRO A 229 0.10 3.81 16.31
C PRO A 229 -0.71 4.68 15.34
N ASP A 230 -0.18 4.98 14.16
CA ASP A 230 -0.82 5.89 13.21
C ASP A 230 -1.55 5.13 12.09
N SER A 231 -2.85 5.43 11.93
CA SER A 231 -3.61 5.05 10.74
C SER A 231 -3.11 5.89 9.57
N LEU A 232 -2.48 5.25 8.58
CA LEU A 232 -1.93 5.92 7.40
C LEU A 232 -2.97 6.18 6.29
N VAL A 233 -4.24 5.86 6.53
CA VAL A 233 -5.32 6.03 5.55
C VAL A 233 -6.03 7.35 5.77
N ASP A 234 -6.09 8.18 4.74
CA ASP A 234 -6.81 9.46 4.73
C ASP A 234 -8.34 9.23 4.80
N SER A 235 -9.03 9.97 5.68
CA SER A 235 -10.46 9.78 5.93
C SER A 235 -11.36 10.21 4.78
N GLY A 236 -10.99 11.23 4.01
CA GLY A 236 -11.72 11.64 2.81
C GLY A 236 -11.62 10.60 1.70
N GLY A 237 -10.42 10.01 1.53
CA GLY A 237 -10.19 8.96 0.53
C GLY A 237 -11.01 7.68 0.75
N MET A 238 -11.43 7.39 1.98
CA MET A 238 -12.25 6.20 2.26
C MET A 238 -13.65 6.25 1.62
N GLY A 239 -14.19 7.45 1.38
CA GLY A 239 -15.53 7.66 0.81
C GLY A 239 -15.55 7.88 -0.70
N THR A 240 -14.41 7.75 -1.37
CA THR A 240 -14.29 7.97 -2.82
C THR A 240 -14.16 6.66 -3.60
N PRO A 241 -14.46 6.66 -4.91
CA PRO A 241 -14.25 5.52 -5.79
C PRO A 241 -12.84 4.93 -5.73
N VAL A 242 -12.75 3.61 -5.60
CA VAL A 242 -11.46 2.89 -5.53
C VAL A 242 -11.44 1.61 -6.36
N TYR A 243 -10.23 1.24 -6.75
CA TYR A 243 -9.89 -0.08 -7.26
C TYR A 243 -9.31 -0.94 -6.15
N ALA A 244 -9.84 -2.15 -6.01
CA ALA A 244 -9.24 -3.20 -5.19
C ALA A 244 -8.23 -3.99 -6.03
N VAL A 245 -7.02 -4.17 -5.49
CA VAL A 245 -5.95 -4.93 -6.15
C VAL A 245 -5.35 -5.98 -5.21
N HIS A 246 -4.81 -7.05 -5.78
CA HIS A 246 -4.17 -8.13 -5.03
C HIS A 246 -2.73 -8.37 -5.49
N GLY A 247 -1.77 -8.24 -4.59
CA GLY A 247 -0.36 -8.48 -4.88
C GLY A 247 0.56 -7.97 -3.77
N ASP A 248 1.84 -7.80 -4.10
CA ASP A 248 2.88 -7.39 -3.15
C ASP A 248 2.86 -5.86 -2.95
N VAL A 249 1.98 -5.40 -2.06
CA VAL A 249 1.73 -3.98 -1.73
C VAL A 249 1.91 -3.65 -0.24
N PHE A 250 3.07 -3.14 0.14
CA PHE A 250 3.34 -2.74 1.52
C PHE A 250 3.35 -1.21 1.73
N PRO A 251 3.36 -0.75 2.99
CA PRO A 251 3.65 0.65 3.30
C PRO A 251 4.88 1.16 2.52
N GLY A 252 4.79 2.41 2.05
CA GLY A 252 5.72 3.00 1.09
C GLY A 252 5.14 3.09 -0.33
N ASN A 253 4.29 2.14 -0.75
CA ASN A 253 3.75 2.13 -2.11
C ASN A 253 2.72 3.27 -2.31
N SER A 254 2.24 3.88 -1.23
CA SER A 254 1.34 5.02 -1.27
C SER A 254 1.88 6.12 -2.17
N GLY A 255 1.10 6.46 -3.19
CA GLY A 255 1.35 7.47 -4.19
C GLY A 255 2.00 6.92 -5.45
N THR A 256 2.17 5.61 -5.56
CA THR A 256 2.67 4.95 -6.78
C THR A 256 1.58 4.94 -7.86
N ALA A 257 1.96 5.23 -9.11
CA ALA A 257 1.10 5.00 -10.26
C ALA A 257 0.75 3.52 -10.39
N VAL A 258 -0.54 3.23 -10.57
CA VAL A 258 -1.02 1.94 -11.05
C VAL A 258 -1.14 2.04 -12.56
N VAL A 259 -0.40 1.21 -13.29
CA VAL A 259 -0.37 1.25 -14.75
C VAL A 259 -0.86 -0.04 -15.38
N ASN A 260 -1.47 0.09 -16.56
CA ASN A 260 -1.85 -1.05 -17.40
C ASN A 260 -0.64 -1.62 -18.17
N CYS A 261 -0.87 -2.67 -18.97
CA CYS A 261 0.16 -3.32 -19.79
C CYS A 261 0.85 -2.37 -20.79
N ALA A 262 0.18 -1.29 -21.22
CA ALA A 262 0.75 -0.27 -22.09
C ALA A 262 1.60 0.80 -21.36
N GLY A 263 1.59 0.80 -20.02
CA GLY A 263 2.26 1.81 -19.20
C GLY A 263 1.47 3.09 -19.02
N GLU A 264 0.17 3.05 -19.25
CA GLU A 264 -0.74 4.17 -19.02
C GLU A 264 -1.28 4.11 -17.58
N VAL A 265 -1.33 5.26 -16.91
CA VAL A 265 -1.84 5.37 -15.54
C VAL A 265 -3.34 5.14 -15.52
N VAL A 266 -3.75 4.11 -14.78
CA VAL A 266 -5.16 3.80 -14.52
C VAL A 266 -5.58 4.20 -13.11
N GLY A 267 -4.66 4.52 -12.21
CA GLY A 267 -5.01 4.94 -10.85
C GLY A 267 -3.78 5.20 -9.98
N VAL A 268 -4.01 5.46 -8.69
CA VAL A 268 -2.93 5.76 -7.73
C VAL A 268 -3.09 4.90 -6.47
N HIS A 269 -2.12 4.03 -6.20
CA HIS A 269 -2.15 3.18 -5.01
C HIS A 269 -2.06 4.04 -3.75
N TYR A 270 -2.94 3.83 -2.76
CA TYR A 270 -2.96 4.68 -1.56
C TYR A 270 -3.01 3.92 -0.24
N ALA A 271 -3.59 2.73 -0.21
CA ALA A 271 -3.75 1.96 1.03
C ALA A 271 -3.59 0.46 0.82
N GLY A 272 -3.22 -0.23 1.89
CA GLY A 272 -3.27 -1.68 2.01
C GLY A 272 -4.30 -2.10 3.05
N ARG A 273 -4.78 -3.34 2.97
CA ARG A 273 -5.56 -3.95 4.05
C ARG A 273 -4.66 -4.12 5.29
N GLY A 274 -5.07 -3.53 6.40
CA GLY A 274 -4.26 -3.48 7.62
C GLY A 274 -4.12 -4.80 8.40
N PHE A 275 -5.08 -5.73 8.30
CA PHE A 275 -5.08 -6.97 9.11
C PHE A 275 -5.18 -8.22 8.25
N ILE A 276 -4.06 -8.93 8.11
CA ILE A 276 -3.93 -10.14 7.30
C ILE A 276 -2.88 -11.07 7.91
N MET A 277 -3.03 -12.37 7.70
CA MET A 277 -2.02 -13.36 8.09
C MET A 277 -1.50 -14.19 6.91
N PHE A 278 -2.21 -14.18 5.80
CA PHE A 278 -1.89 -14.98 4.64
C PHE A 278 -1.80 -14.13 3.38
N ALA A 279 -0.88 -14.51 2.48
CA ALA A 279 -0.63 -13.78 1.25
C ALA A 279 -1.90 -13.62 0.40
N PHE A 280 -2.75 -14.65 0.33
CA PHE A 280 -4.00 -14.58 -0.45
C PHE A 280 -5.03 -13.56 0.09
N GLU A 281 -4.88 -13.11 1.35
CA GLU A 281 -5.76 -12.10 1.97
C GLU A 281 -5.27 -10.68 1.70
N HIS A 282 -4.05 -10.55 1.15
CA HIS A 282 -3.33 -9.30 0.97
C HIS A 282 -3.95 -8.47 -0.15
N MET A 283 -4.55 -7.35 0.23
CA MET A 283 -5.26 -6.47 -0.68
C MET A 283 -4.69 -5.05 -0.60
N GLY A 284 -4.63 -4.38 -1.75
CA GLY A 284 -4.37 -2.97 -1.88
C GLY A 284 -5.59 -2.24 -2.42
N TYR A 285 -5.59 -0.92 -2.24
CA TYR A 285 -6.58 0.00 -2.77
C TYR A 285 -5.88 1.12 -3.53
N ALA A 286 -6.45 1.48 -4.65
CA ALA A 286 -6.00 2.59 -5.49
C ALA A 286 -7.16 3.53 -5.77
N VAL A 287 -6.87 4.83 -5.84
CA VAL A 287 -7.82 5.82 -6.36
C VAL A 287 -8.12 5.47 -7.81
N ALA A 288 -9.41 5.42 -8.16
CA ALA A 288 -9.88 5.04 -9.49
C ALA A 288 -9.59 6.14 -10.55
N LEU A 289 -9.56 5.74 -11.82
CA LEU A 289 -9.18 6.60 -12.95
C LEU A 289 -10.07 7.84 -13.10
N ASP A 290 -11.37 7.68 -12.87
CA ASP A 290 -12.37 8.75 -12.94
C ASP A 290 -12.13 9.81 -11.85
N ALA A 291 -11.89 9.38 -10.62
CA ALA A 291 -11.53 10.27 -9.51
C ALA A 291 -10.18 10.97 -9.75
N LEU A 292 -9.19 10.26 -10.33
CA LEU A 292 -7.91 10.84 -10.72
C LEU A 292 -8.10 11.95 -11.78
N ASN A 293 -8.81 11.66 -12.86
CA ASN A 293 -9.07 12.64 -13.93
C ASN A 293 -9.83 13.86 -13.41
N ALA A 294 -10.84 13.65 -12.55
CA ALA A 294 -11.60 14.74 -11.97
C ALA A 294 -10.75 15.72 -11.13
N GLU A 295 -9.69 15.25 -10.47
CA GLU A 295 -8.77 16.14 -9.76
C GLU A 295 -7.70 16.76 -10.67
N LEU A 296 -7.27 16.06 -11.72
CA LEU A 296 -6.33 16.61 -12.71
C LEU A 296 -6.94 17.79 -13.49
N ASP A 297 -8.23 17.72 -13.82
CA ASP A 297 -8.97 18.79 -14.50
C ASP A 297 -9.04 20.10 -13.69
N LYS A 298 -8.79 20.02 -12.37
CA LYS A 298 -8.77 21.18 -11.47
C LYS A 298 -7.40 21.86 -11.40
N ILE A 299 -6.37 21.24 -11.95
CA ILE A 299 -5.02 21.80 -11.94
C ILE A 299 -4.97 22.99 -12.90
N PRO A 300 -4.59 24.19 -12.44
CA PRO A 300 -4.46 25.35 -13.31
C PRO A 300 -3.45 25.10 -14.44
N ALA A 301 -3.77 25.60 -15.64
CA ALA A 301 -2.81 25.68 -16.72
C ALA A 301 -1.60 26.53 -16.29
N GLU A 302 -0.43 26.22 -16.82
CA GLU A 302 0.77 27.03 -16.58
C GLU A 302 0.54 28.42 -17.18
N GLU A 303 0.57 29.46 -16.35
CA GLU A 303 0.54 30.83 -16.87
C GLU A 303 1.81 31.03 -17.72
N PRO A 304 1.69 31.53 -18.96
CA PRO A 304 2.86 31.82 -19.77
C PRO A 304 3.74 32.82 -19.01
N ALA A 305 5.03 32.50 -18.88
CA ALA A 305 6.00 33.40 -18.26
C ALA A 305 5.96 34.76 -18.99
N GLU A 306 5.64 35.83 -18.25
CA GLU A 306 5.71 37.23 -18.73
C GLU A 306 7.14 37.63 -19.11
#